data_AF-A0A519U966-F1
#
_entry.id   AF-A0A519U966-F1
#
_cell.length_a   1.000
_cell.length_b   1.000
_cell.length_c   1.000
_cell.angle_alpha   90.00
_cell.angle_beta   90.00
_cell.angle_gamma   90.00
#
_symmetry.space_group_name_H-M   'P 1'
#
loop_
_entity.id
_entity.type
_entity.pdbx_description
1 polymer ?
#
loop_
_entity_poly.entity_id
_entity_poly.type
_entity_poly.pdbx_seq_one_letter_code
_entity_poly.pdbx_strand_id
1 'polypeptide(L)'
;MINQFRNLSPINLVLLVAFTFFMRIVIFINLPDKLDFEFLEPYAKLLLQAPTTSSLSPLLNIVCAAFIVIIQAIIFNTVINKHNLLTKHTYLPALLYVVGSSLFLQFLIISPPLICNFILIWVMDKLLKIGKSSNAIMLMFDIGMLIALGTLIYFPFIVLLVMLWLSLLLYRSFNWREWISGFVGFLTIFFFIAVFYYWTDNLNQFFNIWTPLVNKFPSVLKINYNDYIVLAPVTIIMVLASLQLRENFFRSFISTRKAFQMLFFMFLAAIVSFYTKPDFRVYHFLLCVPPGAVLLAYYFCNAKKRWFYESLFAVLIISIQYFLFV
;
A
#
# COMPACT_ATOMS: atom_id res chain seq x y z
N MET A 1 20.87 -12.78 -2.24
CA MET A 1 20.54 -11.35 -2.00
C MET A 1 19.92 -11.13 -0.63
N ILE A 2 19.03 -12.02 -0.18
CA ILE A 2 18.36 -11.88 1.12
C ILE A 2 19.35 -11.78 2.27
N ASN A 3 20.42 -12.58 2.24
CA ASN A 3 21.39 -12.56 3.34
C ASN A 3 22.10 -11.21 3.48
N GLN A 4 22.27 -10.45 2.39
CA GLN A 4 22.87 -9.12 2.40
C GLN A 4 21.90 -8.09 3.01
N PHE A 5 20.62 -8.13 2.61
CA PHE A 5 19.56 -7.23 3.09
C PHE A 5 19.09 -7.52 4.53
N ARG A 6 19.48 -8.68 5.08
CA ARG A 6 19.33 -9.01 6.50
C ARG A 6 20.20 -8.16 7.43
N ASN A 7 21.18 -7.43 6.88
CA ASN A 7 22.06 -6.54 7.64
C ASN A 7 21.65 -5.07 7.42
N LEU A 8 21.86 -4.22 8.42
CA LEU A 8 21.64 -2.77 8.33
C LEU A 8 22.90 -2.06 7.81
N SER A 9 23.35 -2.38 6.61
CA SER A 9 24.51 -1.71 5.99
C SER A 9 24.06 -0.59 5.05
N PRO A 10 24.66 0.61 5.07
CA PRO A 10 24.35 1.70 4.13
C PRO A 10 24.49 1.29 2.66
N ILE A 11 25.38 0.34 2.34
CA ILE A 11 25.53 -0.21 1.00
C ILE A 11 24.25 -0.85 0.46
N ASN A 12 23.35 -1.29 1.35
CA ASN A 12 22.06 -1.86 0.96
C ASN A 12 21.12 -0.82 0.37
N LEU A 13 21.31 0.48 0.65
CA LEU A 13 20.56 1.55 -0.02
C LEU A 13 20.96 1.65 -1.48
N VAL A 14 22.26 1.63 -1.78
CA VAL A 14 22.77 1.64 -3.16
C VAL A 14 22.31 0.39 -3.92
N LEU A 15 22.40 -0.78 -3.27
CA LEU A 15 21.88 -2.02 -3.83
C LEU A 15 20.36 -1.98 -4.05
N LEU A 16 19.59 -1.33 -3.16
CA LEU A 16 18.14 -1.18 -3.31
C LEU A 16 17.79 -0.34 -4.56
N VAL A 17 18.52 0.76 -4.79
CA VAL A 17 18.34 1.60 -5.98
C VAL A 17 18.62 0.79 -7.23
N ALA A 18 19.79 0.14 -7.31
CA ALA A 18 20.15 -0.70 -8.45
C ALA A 18 19.13 -1.82 -8.68
N PHE A 19 18.67 -2.47 -7.60
CA PHE A 19 17.67 -3.53 -7.66
C PHE A 19 16.30 -3.02 -8.12
N THR A 20 15.92 -1.79 -7.79
CA THR A 20 14.65 -1.20 -8.25
C THR A 20 14.68 -1.00 -9.76
N PHE A 21 15.75 -0.45 -10.33
CA PHE A 21 15.88 -0.32 -11.78
C PHE A 21 15.95 -1.69 -12.47
N PHE A 22 16.63 -2.67 -11.87
CA PHE A 22 16.64 -4.05 -12.38
C PHE A 22 15.24 -4.65 -12.44
N MET A 23 14.45 -4.55 -11.35
CA MET A 23 13.09 -5.10 -11.32
C MET A 23 12.16 -4.44 -12.33
N ARG A 24 12.45 -3.20 -12.71
CA ARG A 24 11.65 -2.37 -13.63
C ARG A 24 12.22 -2.34 -15.05
N ILE A 25 13.24 -3.14 -15.39
CA ILE A 25 13.94 -3.03 -16.68
C ILE A 25 13.02 -3.22 -17.89
N VAL A 26 11.98 -4.06 -17.75
CA VAL A 26 11.10 -4.44 -18.85
C VAL A 26 10.37 -3.24 -19.48
N ILE A 27 9.87 -2.31 -18.65
CA ILE A 27 9.13 -1.14 -19.15
C ILE A 27 10.06 -0.10 -19.80
N PHE A 28 11.36 -0.16 -19.53
CA PHE A 28 12.35 0.66 -20.23
C PHE A 28 12.69 0.10 -21.61
N ILE A 29 12.61 -1.22 -21.78
CA ILE A 29 12.82 -1.89 -23.07
C ILE A 29 11.57 -1.74 -23.95
N ASN A 30 10.40 -2.02 -23.38
CA ASN A 30 9.10 -1.93 -24.06
C ASN A 30 8.36 -0.66 -23.63
N LEU A 31 8.84 0.49 -24.10
CA LEU A 31 8.22 1.78 -23.83
C LEU A 31 6.86 1.89 -24.54
N PRO A 32 5.75 2.09 -23.81
CA PRO A 32 4.45 2.33 -24.44
C PRO A 32 4.41 3.72 -25.10
N ASP A 33 3.85 3.78 -26.31
CA ASP A 33 3.80 5.01 -27.14
C ASP A 33 3.04 6.17 -26.48
N LYS A 34 2.01 5.85 -25.68
CA LYS A 34 1.24 6.80 -24.88
C LYS A 34 0.84 6.18 -23.55
N LEU A 35 1.05 6.93 -22.46
CA LEU A 35 0.53 6.61 -21.14
C LEU A 35 -0.57 7.61 -20.81
N ASP A 36 -1.83 7.20 -21.01
CA ASP A 36 -2.97 7.99 -20.54
C ASP A 36 -3.08 7.82 -19.03
N PHE A 37 -2.47 8.76 -18.31
CA PHE A 37 -2.50 8.77 -16.87
C PHE A 37 -3.56 9.74 -16.33
N GLU A 38 -4.65 9.21 -15.80
CA GLU A 38 -5.60 10.01 -15.02
C GLU A 38 -5.07 10.20 -13.59
N PHE A 39 -4.31 11.29 -13.39
CA PHE A 39 -3.70 11.65 -12.10
C PHE A 39 -4.75 11.94 -11.01
N LEU A 40 -5.93 12.43 -11.39
CA LEU A 40 -6.99 12.81 -10.45
C LEU A 40 -8.34 12.31 -10.92
N GLU A 41 -9.12 11.81 -9.96
CA GLU A 41 -10.53 11.53 -10.17
C GLU A 41 -11.27 12.78 -10.65
N PRO A 42 -12.33 12.64 -11.46
CA PRO A 42 -13.06 13.76 -12.08
C PRO A 42 -13.44 14.87 -11.11
N TYR A 43 -13.78 14.53 -9.86
CA TYR A 43 -14.14 15.49 -8.83
C TYR A 43 -12.95 16.32 -8.34
N ALA A 44 -11.76 15.73 -8.21
CA ALA A 44 -10.57 16.44 -7.75
C ALA A 44 -9.96 17.36 -8.83
N LYS A 45 -10.42 17.24 -10.09
CA LYS A 45 -10.00 18.11 -11.21
C LYS A 45 -10.37 19.58 -10.98
N LEU A 46 -11.49 19.85 -10.29
CA LEU A 46 -11.91 21.23 -9.98
C LEU A 46 -11.07 21.86 -8.86
N LEU A 47 -10.58 21.06 -7.91
CA LEU A 47 -9.75 21.54 -6.80
C LEU A 47 -8.34 21.98 -7.24
N LEU A 48 -7.77 21.33 -8.26
CA LEU A 48 -6.36 21.52 -8.61
C LEU A 48 -6.12 22.27 -9.92
N GLN A 49 -7.17 22.65 -10.69
CA GLN A 49 -7.06 23.28 -12.01
C GLN A 49 -5.91 22.71 -12.86
N ALA A 50 -5.65 21.41 -12.71
CA ALA A 50 -4.51 20.77 -13.32
C ALA A 50 -4.86 20.46 -14.78
N PRO A 51 -3.94 20.68 -15.74
CA PRO A 51 -4.19 20.37 -17.14
C PRO A 51 -4.62 18.91 -17.28
N THR A 52 -5.72 18.71 -18.01
CA THR A 52 -6.49 17.48 -18.17
C THR A 52 -5.67 16.29 -18.68
N THR A 53 -4.55 16.57 -19.30
CA THR A 53 -3.58 15.60 -19.80
C THR A 53 -2.20 16.25 -19.71
N SER A 54 -1.59 16.31 -18.53
CA SER A 54 -0.13 16.47 -18.51
C SER A 54 0.45 15.18 -19.09
N SER A 55 0.62 15.15 -20.41
CA SER A 55 1.31 14.08 -21.12
C SER A 55 2.78 14.14 -20.70
N LEU A 56 3.08 13.66 -19.49
CA LEU A 56 4.44 13.37 -19.10
C LEU A 56 4.99 12.41 -20.14
N SER A 57 6.19 12.67 -20.64
CA SER A 57 6.84 11.71 -21.53
C SER A 57 6.87 10.34 -20.83
N PRO A 58 6.60 9.23 -21.55
CA PRO A 58 6.51 7.91 -20.94
C PRO A 58 7.73 7.57 -20.08
N LEU A 59 8.93 7.93 -20.56
CA LEU A 59 10.18 7.78 -19.83
C LEU A 59 10.20 8.53 -18.49
N LEU A 60 9.75 9.79 -18.48
CA LEU A 60 9.73 10.59 -17.25
C LEU A 60 8.75 10.01 -16.23
N ASN A 61 7.59 9.52 -16.67
CA ASN A 61 6.61 8.85 -15.80
C ASN A 61 7.24 7.61 -15.12
N ILE A 62 7.87 6.74 -15.90
CA ILE A 62 8.50 5.51 -15.41
C ILE A 62 9.64 5.82 -14.41
N VAL A 63 10.51 6.77 -14.75
CA VAL A 63 11.63 7.17 -13.88
C VAL A 63 11.12 7.77 -12.58
N CYS A 64 10.14 8.68 -12.65
CA CYS A 64 9.51 9.24 -11.46
C CYS A 64 8.82 8.18 -10.60
N ALA A 65 8.12 7.21 -11.21
CA ALA A 65 7.51 6.10 -10.49
C ALA A 65 8.56 5.24 -9.76
N ALA A 66 9.71 4.98 -10.40
CA ALA A 66 10.81 4.25 -9.76
C ALA A 66 11.37 5.02 -8.54
N PHE A 67 11.57 6.33 -8.66
CA PHE A 67 12.00 7.18 -7.54
C PHE A 67 10.98 7.21 -6.40
N ILE A 68 9.68 7.33 -6.73
CA ILE A 68 8.60 7.27 -5.74
C ILE A 68 8.67 5.95 -4.95
N VAL A 69 8.81 4.82 -5.64
CA VAL A 69 8.92 3.51 -4.99
C VAL A 69 10.16 3.40 -4.10
N ILE A 70 11.31 3.92 -4.53
CA ILE A 70 12.54 3.91 -3.71
C ILE A 70 12.31 4.69 -2.41
N ILE A 71 11.74 5.89 -2.50
CA ILE A 71 11.46 6.73 -1.34
C ILE A 71 10.44 6.04 -0.42
N GLN A 72 9.37 5.47 -0.98
CA GLN A 72 8.38 4.71 -0.23
C GLN A 72 8.98 3.50 0.48
N ALA A 73 9.86 2.74 -0.19
CA ALA A 73 10.53 1.58 0.39
C ALA A 73 11.42 1.97 1.58
N ILE A 74 12.13 3.10 1.49
CA ILE A 74 12.98 3.61 2.58
C ILE A 74 12.13 4.08 3.77
N ILE A 75 11.09 4.87 3.52
CA ILE A 75 10.15 5.33 4.56
C ILE A 75 9.48 4.15 5.23
N PHE A 76 8.97 3.20 4.43
CA PHE A 76 8.34 1.97 4.90
C PHE A 76 9.30 1.18 5.80
N ASN A 77 10.52 0.93 5.37
CA ASN A 77 11.52 0.22 6.17
C ASN A 77 11.82 0.92 7.50
N THR A 78 11.86 2.24 7.48
CA THR A 78 12.04 3.06 8.70
C THR A 78 10.87 2.87 9.66
N VAL A 79 9.62 2.86 9.17
CA VAL A 79 8.42 2.59 9.98
C VAL A 79 8.45 1.18 10.57
N ILE A 80 8.77 0.16 9.78
CA ILE A 80 8.82 -1.24 10.25
C ILE A 80 9.88 -1.43 11.34
N ASN A 81 11.07 -0.85 11.14
CA ASN A 81 12.16 -0.90 12.12
C ASN A 81 11.81 -0.12 13.39
N LYS A 82 11.24 1.09 13.27
CA LYS A 82 10.80 1.91 14.42
C LYS A 82 9.81 1.19 15.33
N HIS A 83 8.93 0.36 14.75
CA HIS A 83 7.94 -0.42 15.50
C HIS A 83 8.43 -1.79 15.96
N ASN A 84 9.67 -2.18 15.66
CA ASN A 84 10.25 -3.48 16.01
C ASN A 84 9.36 -4.65 15.58
N LEU A 85 8.77 -4.58 14.39
CA LEU A 85 7.86 -5.63 13.90
C LEU A 85 8.60 -6.92 13.53
N LEU A 86 9.86 -6.79 13.10
CA LEU A 86 10.74 -7.91 12.82
C LEU A 86 11.62 -8.21 14.03
N THR A 87 12.10 -9.46 14.13
CA THR A 87 12.98 -9.93 15.22
C THR A 87 14.29 -9.17 15.33
N LYS A 88 14.75 -8.58 14.22
CA LYS A 88 15.92 -7.72 14.13
C LYS A 88 15.66 -6.63 13.11
N HIS A 89 16.37 -5.51 13.25
CA HIS A 89 16.30 -4.44 12.28
C HIS A 89 17.02 -4.84 10.99
N THR A 90 16.37 -4.65 9.85
CA THR A 90 16.90 -5.08 8.53
C THR A 90 16.47 -4.13 7.42
N TYR A 91 16.96 -4.35 6.20
CA TYR A 91 16.47 -3.72 4.97
C TYR A 91 15.55 -4.65 4.14
N LEU A 92 15.16 -5.81 4.69
CA LEU A 92 14.25 -6.74 4.01
C LEU A 92 12.87 -6.13 3.70
N PRO A 93 12.23 -5.34 4.60
CA PRO A 93 10.98 -4.67 4.27
C PRO A 93 11.08 -3.78 3.03
N ALA A 94 12.16 -2.99 2.91
CA ALA A 94 12.38 -2.16 1.72
C ALA A 94 12.49 -3.00 0.44
N LEU A 95 13.30 -4.06 0.47
CA LEU A 95 13.52 -4.92 -0.70
C LEU A 95 12.22 -5.59 -1.13
N LEU A 96 11.41 -6.11 -0.20
CA LEU A 96 10.16 -6.78 -0.55
C LEU A 96 9.04 -5.81 -0.91
N TYR A 97 9.11 -4.56 -0.44
CA TYR A 97 8.26 -3.49 -0.94
C TYR A 97 8.53 -3.25 -2.43
N VAL A 98 9.81 -3.13 -2.83
CA VAL A 98 10.21 -2.95 -4.24
C VAL A 98 9.74 -4.14 -5.08
N VAL A 99 9.95 -5.37 -4.61
CA VAL A 99 9.47 -6.59 -5.30
C VAL A 99 7.95 -6.58 -5.46
N GLY A 100 7.20 -6.30 -4.38
CA GLY A 100 5.74 -6.24 -4.42
C GLY A 100 5.19 -5.14 -5.33
N SER A 101 5.86 -3.97 -5.37
CA SER A 101 5.52 -2.85 -6.26
C SER A 101 5.98 -3.04 -7.72
N SER A 102 6.56 -4.20 -8.05
CA SER A 102 7.03 -4.53 -9.40
C SER A 102 6.40 -5.83 -9.93
N LEU A 103 5.31 -6.31 -9.30
CA LEU A 103 4.64 -7.56 -9.68
C LEU A 103 3.96 -7.51 -11.06
N PHE A 104 3.45 -6.34 -11.46
CA PHE A 104 2.68 -6.16 -12.69
C PHE A 104 3.15 -4.92 -13.44
N LEU A 105 3.01 -4.91 -14.77
CA LEU A 105 3.37 -3.75 -15.61
C LEU A 105 2.64 -2.47 -15.19
N GLN A 106 1.37 -2.58 -14.78
CA GLN A 106 0.57 -1.44 -14.31
C GLN A 106 1.10 -0.81 -13.00
N PHE A 107 1.97 -1.51 -12.25
CA PHE A 107 2.60 -0.98 -11.02
C PHE A 107 3.84 -0.13 -11.32
N LEU A 108 4.34 -0.22 -12.55
CA LEU A 108 5.60 0.41 -12.94
C LEU A 108 5.44 1.88 -13.33
N ILE A 109 4.21 2.33 -13.56
CA ILE A 109 3.86 3.70 -13.89
C ILE A 109 3.30 4.44 -12.66
N ILE A 110 3.30 5.77 -12.71
CA ILE A 110 2.62 6.61 -11.71
C ILE A 110 1.13 6.24 -11.74
N SER A 111 0.55 6.01 -10.55
CA SER A 111 -0.87 5.71 -10.37
C SER A 111 -1.42 6.38 -9.11
N PRO A 112 -2.74 6.68 -9.01
CA PRO A 112 -3.27 7.26 -7.78
C PRO A 112 -3.01 6.36 -6.56
N PRO A 113 -3.15 5.01 -6.65
CA PRO A 113 -2.75 4.11 -5.56
C PRO A 113 -1.27 4.17 -5.19
N LEU A 114 -0.37 4.39 -6.15
CA LEU A 114 1.04 4.59 -5.86
C LEU A 114 1.23 5.84 -4.99
N ILE A 115 0.53 6.94 -5.26
CA ILE A 115 0.62 8.15 -4.43
C ILE A 115 -0.02 7.91 -3.05
N CYS A 116 -1.18 7.27 -3.01
CA CYS A 116 -1.87 6.91 -1.77
C CYS A 116 -1.03 6.00 -0.86
N ASN A 117 -0.07 5.23 -1.39
CA ASN A 117 0.83 4.43 -0.56
C ASN A 117 1.67 5.27 0.41
N PHE A 118 2.00 6.53 0.11
CA PHE A 118 2.63 7.42 1.10
C PHE A 118 1.72 7.65 2.31
N ILE A 119 0.45 7.95 2.04
CA ILE A 119 -0.57 8.14 3.08
C ILE A 119 -0.81 6.83 3.82
N LEU A 120 -0.86 5.70 3.13
CA LEU A 120 -1.04 4.38 3.73
C LEU A 120 0.08 4.02 4.69
N ILE A 121 1.35 4.24 4.30
CA ILE A 121 2.51 4.01 5.17
C ILE A 121 2.44 4.92 6.41
N TRP A 122 1.97 6.16 6.25
CA TRP A 122 1.80 7.08 7.38
C TRP A 122 0.65 6.66 8.32
N VAL A 123 -0.49 6.27 7.76
CA VAL A 123 -1.62 5.68 8.50
C VAL A 123 -1.16 4.45 9.26
N MET A 124 -0.37 3.58 8.63
CA MET A 124 0.23 2.40 9.26
C MET A 124 1.13 2.77 10.45
N ASP A 125 2.03 3.75 10.32
CA ASP A 125 2.87 4.24 11.43
C ASP A 125 2.02 4.75 12.61
N LYS A 126 0.93 5.47 12.34
CA LYS A 126 0.03 5.96 13.39
C LYS A 126 -0.76 4.81 14.03
N LEU A 127 -1.36 3.92 13.25
CA LEU A 127 -2.13 2.78 13.76
C LEU A 127 -1.28 1.89 14.69
N LEU A 128 -0.01 1.65 14.34
CA LEU A 128 0.92 0.88 15.19
C LEU A 128 1.27 1.56 16.51
N LYS A 129 1.12 2.88 16.63
CA LYS A 129 1.35 3.64 17.87
C LYS A 129 0.16 3.62 18.83
N ILE A 130 -1.05 3.30 18.36
CA ILE A 130 -2.29 3.39 19.16
C ILE A 130 -2.17 2.63 20.49
N GLY A 131 -1.61 1.42 20.47
CA GLY A 131 -1.47 0.61 21.67
C GLY A 131 -0.50 1.17 22.72
N LYS A 132 0.33 2.17 22.37
CA LYS A 132 1.35 2.75 23.25
C LYS A 132 1.06 4.19 23.65
N SER A 133 0.13 4.87 22.97
CA SER A 133 -0.13 6.30 23.19
C SER A 133 -1.10 6.53 24.34
N SER A 134 -0.82 7.54 25.17
CA SER A 134 -1.77 8.07 26.14
C SER A 134 -2.91 8.83 25.46
N ASN A 135 -2.60 9.57 24.39
CA ASN A 135 -3.52 10.42 23.65
C ASN A 135 -4.02 9.75 22.35
N ALA A 136 -4.84 8.70 22.45
CA ALA A 136 -5.37 8.07 21.24
C ALA A 136 -6.41 8.93 20.52
N ILE A 137 -7.13 9.84 21.20
CA ILE A 137 -8.13 10.72 20.56
C ILE A 137 -7.49 11.52 19.41
N MET A 138 -6.42 12.26 19.72
CA MET A 138 -5.67 13.05 18.72
C MET A 138 -5.13 12.17 17.58
N LEU A 139 -4.60 11.00 17.94
CA LEU A 139 -4.04 10.07 16.98
C LEU A 139 -5.13 9.51 16.02
N MET A 140 -6.30 9.17 16.55
CA MET A 140 -7.45 8.71 15.77
C MET A 140 -7.95 9.82 14.84
N PHE A 141 -8.07 11.05 15.34
CA PHE A 141 -8.43 12.22 14.54
C PHE A 141 -7.49 12.40 13.35
N ASP A 142 -6.17 12.34 13.59
CA ASP A 142 -5.17 12.46 12.54
C ASP A 142 -5.29 11.34 11.50
N ILE A 143 -5.51 10.09 11.91
CA ILE A 143 -5.70 8.97 10.97
C ILE A 143 -6.95 9.21 10.12
N GLY A 144 -8.05 9.68 10.73
CA GLY A 144 -9.27 10.05 10.03
C GLY A 144 -9.03 11.09 8.94
N MET A 145 -8.31 12.17 9.26
CA MET A 145 -7.92 13.19 8.29
C MET A 145 -7.05 12.62 7.16
N LEU A 146 -6.06 11.78 7.48
CA LEU A 146 -5.22 11.13 6.47
C LEU A 146 -6.03 10.23 5.53
N ILE A 147 -7.00 9.48 6.06
CA ILE A 147 -7.89 8.64 5.24
C ILE A 147 -8.76 9.51 4.33
N ALA A 148 -9.27 10.64 4.81
CA ALA A 148 -10.01 11.58 3.97
C ALA A 148 -9.14 12.11 2.83
N LEU A 149 -7.90 12.55 3.12
CA LEU A 149 -6.96 12.99 2.09
C LEU A 149 -6.66 11.88 1.06
N GLY A 150 -6.45 10.65 1.53
CA GLY A 150 -6.27 9.50 0.64
C GLY A 150 -7.49 9.22 -0.24
N THR A 151 -8.70 9.41 0.30
CA THR A 151 -9.97 9.23 -0.43
C THR A 151 -10.13 10.26 -1.55
N LEU A 152 -9.63 11.48 -1.35
CA LEU A 152 -9.66 12.50 -2.39
C LEU A 152 -8.74 12.18 -3.57
N ILE A 153 -7.58 11.57 -3.30
CA ILE A 153 -6.64 11.14 -4.34
C ILE A 153 -7.14 9.88 -5.03
N TYR A 154 -7.62 8.91 -4.26
CA TYR A 154 -8.12 7.64 -4.75
C TYR A 154 -9.31 7.19 -3.91
N PHE A 155 -10.51 7.28 -4.48
CA PHE A 155 -11.77 7.02 -3.77
C PHE A 155 -11.80 5.72 -2.95
N PRO A 156 -11.28 4.58 -3.44
CA PRO A 156 -11.24 3.33 -2.66
C PRO A 156 -10.55 3.39 -1.31
N PHE A 157 -9.68 4.38 -1.08
CA PHE A 157 -9.03 4.58 0.21
C PHE A 157 -10.02 4.77 1.37
N ILE A 158 -11.28 5.16 1.09
CA ILE A 158 -12.34 5.31 2.09
C ILE A 158 -12.57 4.03 2.92
N VAL A 159 -12.38 2.84 2.34
CA VAL A 159 -12.59 1.56 3.03
C VAL A 159 -11.63 1.40 4.21
N LEU A 160 -10.48 2.08 4.20
CA LEU A 160 -9.56 2.10 5.32
C LEU A 160 -10.13 2.80 6.56
N LEU A 161 -11.27 3.51 6.48
CA LEU A 161 -12.01 3.96 7.66
C LEU A 161 -12.31 2.80 8.60
N VAL A 162 -12.59 1.60 8.08
CA VAL A 162 -12.82 0.40 8.88
C VAL A 162 -11.64 0.08 9.81
N MET A 163 -10.42 0.42 9.39
CA MET A 163 -9.21 0.22 10.20
C MET A 163 -9.18 1.07 11.47
N LEU A 164 -9.90 2.19 11.52
CA LEU A 164 -10.03 3.00 12.74
C LEU A 164 -10.64 2.17 13.87
N TRP A 165 -11.78 1.54 13.61
CA TRP A 165 -12.48 0.75 14.63
C TRP A 165 -11.79 -0.59 14.89
N LEU A 166 -11.30 -1.28 13.86
CA LEU A 166 -10.56 -2.52 14.04
C LEU A 166 -9.29 -2.32 14.87
N SER A 167 -8.55 -1.23 14.67
CA SER A 167 -7.36 -0.96 15.47
C SER A 167 -7.69 -0.65 16.92
N LEU A 168 -8.76 0.11 17.22
CA LEU A 168 -9.20 0.35 18.59
C LEU A 168 -9.61 -0.97 19.27
N LEU A 169 -10.39 -1.81 18.60
CA LEU A 169 -10.78 -3.13 19.12
C LEU A 169 -9.57 -4.02 19.43
N LEU A 170 -8.53 -3.97 18.60
CA LEU A 170 -7.31 -4.76 18.83
C LEU A 170 -6.45 -4.22 19.96
N TYR A 171 -6.28 -2.90 20.06
CA TYR A 171 -5.27 -2.29 20.92
C TYR A 171 -5.79 -1.79 22.27
N ARG A 172 -7.04 -1.32 22.35
CA ARG A 172 -7.55 -0.58 23.52
C ARG A 172 -8.92 -1.09 23.97
N SER A 173 -9.26 -0.79 25.22
CA SER A 173 -10.63 -0.96 25.72
C SER A 173 -11.56 0.05 25.04
N PHE A 174 -12.84 -0.27 25.01
CA PHE A 174 -13.83 0.58 24.38
C PHE A 174 -13.92 1.96 25.06
N ASN A 175 -13.79 3.02 24.26
CA ASN A 175 -13.99 4.40 24.67
C ASN A 175 -14.67 5.16 23.53
N TRP A 176 -15.93 5.54 23.72
CA TRP A 176 -16.73 6.17 22.67
C TRP A 176 -16.08 7.44 22.08
N ARG A 177 -15.33 8.21 22.88
CA ARG A 177 -14.65 9.43 22.42
C ARG A 177 -13.58 9.11 21.38
N GLU A 178 -12.83 8.03 21.57
CA GLU A 178 -11.79 7.60 20.64
C GLU A 178 -12.38 7.06 19.33
N TRP A 179 -13.52 6.38 19.43
CA TRP A 179 -14.24 5.82 18.28
C TRP A 179 -14.77 6.91 17.36
N ILE A 180 -15.37 7.96 17.94
CA ILE A 180 -15.93 9.07 17.18
C ILE A 180 -14.84 9.99 16.65
N SER A 181 -13.73 10.18 17.38
CA SER A 181 -12.67 11.11 16.99
C SER A 181 -12.09 10.86 15.59
N GLY A 182 -11.90 9.59 15.22
CA GLY A 182 -11.41 9.26 13.88
C GLY A 182 -12.40 9.59 12.77
N PHE A 183 -13.70 9.35 13.02
CA PHE A 183 -14.74 9.74 12.08
C PHE A 183 -14.88 11.27 11.96
N VAL A 184 -14.75 12.00 13.08
CA VAL A 184 -14.76 13.48 13.08
C VAL A 184 -13.59 14.04 12.29
N GLY A 185 -12.39 13.47 12.41
CA GLY A 185 -11.24 13.87 11.61
C GLY A 185 -11.45 13.68 10.11
N PHE A 186 -12.08 12.56 9.71
CA PHE A 186 -12.48 12.33 8.32
C PHE A 186 -13.50 13.38 7.84
N LEU A 187 -14.56 13.60 8.62
CA LEU A 187 -15.61 14.57 8.29
C LEU A 187 -15.08 16.00 8.20
N THR A 188 -14.05 16.35 8.99
CA THR A 188 -13.48 17.70 8.99
C THR A 188 -12.93 18.08 7.61
N ILE A 189 -12.18 17.18 6.97
CA ILE A 189 -11.65 17.42 5.61
C ILE A 189 -12.79 17.58 4.60
N PHE A 190 -13.78 16.67 4.63
CA PHE A 190 -14.92 16.74 3.70
C PHE A 190 -15.84 17.94 3.96
N PHE A 191 -15.92 18.41 5.20
CA PHE A 191 -16.64 19.63 5.56
C PHE A 191 -16.00 20.85 4.90
N PHE A 192 -14.67 21.01 5.00
CA PHE A 192 -13.97 22.12 4.31
C PHE A 192 -14.17 22.07 2.79
N ILE A 193 -14.16 20.88 2.22
CA ILE A 193 -14.38 20.68 0.78
C ILE A 193 -15.83 21.03 0.41
N ALA A 194 -16.82 20.60 1.20
CA ALA A 194 -18.21 20.96 0.99
C ALA A 194 -18.42 22.49 1.01
N VAL A 195 -17.79 23.19 1.97
CA VAL A 195 -17.82 24.66 2.04
C VAL A 195 -17.18 25.31 0.81
N PHE A 196 -16.07 24.76 0.31
CA PHE A 196 -15.43 25.25 -0.92
C PHE A 196 -16.33 25.08 -2.16
N TYR A 197 -16.95 23.91 -2.33
CA TYR A 197 -17.90 23.67 -3.44
C TYR A 197 -19.16 24.51 -3.30
N TYR A 198 -19.62 24.79 -2.08
CA TYR A 198 -20.73 25.70 -1.81
C TYR A 198 -20.40 27.12 -2.26
N TRP A 199 -19.23 27.63 -1.89
CA TRP A 199 -18.79 28.98 -2.28
C TRP A 199 -18.62 29.08 -3.80
N THR A 200 -18.12 28.03 -4.46
CA THR A 200 -17.92 28.04 -5.92
C THR A 200 -19.20 27.73 -6.71
N ASP A 201 -20.38 27.71 -6.07
CA ASP A 201 -21.69 27.37 -6.66
C ASP A 201 -21.70 26.03 -7.43
N ASN A 202 -20.89 25.07 -6.97
CA ASN A 202 -20.67 23.76 -7.60
C ASN A 202 -21.04 22.60 -6.66
N LEU A 203 -22.04 22.78 -5.79
CA LEU A 203 -22.47 21.77 -4.81
C LEU A 203 -22.79 20.40 -5.43
N ASN A 204 -23.35 20.36 -6.64
CA ASN A 204 -23.66 19.10 -7.32
C ASN A 204 -22.40 18.23 -7.53
N GLN A 205 -21.24 18.84 -7.75
CA GLN A 205 -19.99 18.10 -7.89
C GLN A 205 -19.51 17.47 -6.58
N PHE A 206 -19.82 18.09 -5.44
CA PHE A 206 -19.54 17.48 -4.13
C PHE A 206 -20.33 16.18 -3.95
N PHE A 207 -21.61 16.14 -4.33
CA PHE A 207 -22.39 14.90 -4.28
C PHE A 207 -21.87 13.83 -5.24
N ASN A 208 -21.31 14.23 -6.38
CA ASN A 208 -20.69 13.30 -7.33
C ASN A 208 -19.50 12.53 -6.75
N ILE A 209 -18.80 13.08 -5.75
CA ILE A 209 -17.71 12.37 -5.04
C ILE A 209 -18.19 11.04 -4.48
N TRP A 210 -19.43 10.99 -3.97
CA TRP A 210 -19.98 9.83 -3.26
C TRP A 210 -20.70 8.84 -4.18
N THR A 211 -20.89 9.17 -5.46
CA THR A 211 -21.51 8.28 -6.45
C THR A 211 -20.89 6.89 -6.51
N PRO A 212 -19.56 6.69 -6.35
CA PRO A 212 -19.00 5.36 -6.44
C PRO A 212 -19.42 4.40 -5.32
N LEU A 213 -19.94 4.90 -4.19
CA LEU A 213 -20.52 4.06 -3.13
C LEU A 213 -21.82 3.36 -3.54
N VAL A 214 -22.52 3.91 -4.53
CA VAL A 214 -23.83 3.41 -4.98
C VAL A 214 -23.68 2.44 -6.17
N ASN A 215 -22.44 2.23 -6.65
CA ASN A 215 -22.19 1.34 -7.77
C ASN A 215 -22.61 -0.09 -7.46
N LYS A 216 -23.31 -0.71 -8.43
CA LYS A 216 -23.68 -2.13 -8.36
C LYS A 216 -22.45 -3.00 -8.56
N PHE A 217 -22.46 -4.19 -7.95
CA PHE A 217 -21.41 -5.18 -8.14
C PHE A 217 -21.12 -5.39 -9.64
N PRO A 218 -19.85 -5.30 -10.08
CA PRO A 218 -19.51 -5.62 -11.45
C PRO A 218 -19.86 -7.07 -11.72
N SER A 219 -20.86 -7.31 -12.57
CA SER A 219 -21.42 -8.63 -12.83
C SER A 219 -20.55 -9.51 -13.72
N VAL A 220 -19.49 -8.96 -14.33
CA VAL A 220 -18.58 -9.69 -15.21
C VAL A 220 -17.13 -9.28 -14.92
N LEU A 221 -16.43 -10.09 -14.13
CA LEU A 221 -14.98 -10.00 -13.98
C LEU A 221 -14.32 -10.84 -15.10
N LYS A 222 -13.84 -10.17 -16.17
CA LYS A 222 -13.03 -10.83 -17.19
C LYS A 222 -11.61 -11.00 -16.67
N ILE A 223 -11.38 -12.08 -15.91
CA ILE A 223 -10.05 -12.44 -15.40
C ILE A 223 -9.42 -13.43 -16.39
N ASN A 224 -8.37 -13.00 -17.07
CA ASN A 224 -7.54 -13.91 -17.85
C ASN A 224 -6.57 -14.64 -16.90
N TYR A 225 -6.82 -15.92 -16.63
CA TYR A 225 -6.10 -16.69 -15.61
C TYR A 225 -4.58 -16.73 -15.82
N ASN A 226 -4.13 -16.67 -17.07
CA ASN A 226 -2.70 -16.76 -17.40
C ASN A 226 -1.90 -15.56 -16.89
N ASP A 227 -2.51 -14.37 -16.82
CA ASP A 227 -1.84 -13.13 -16.43
C ASP A 227 -1.58 -13.06 -14.91
N TYR A 228 -2.22 -13.93 -14.12
CA TYR A 228 -2.16 -13.93 -12.66
C TYR A 228 -1.34 -15.08 -12.06
N ILE A 229 -0.72 -15.93 -12.89
CA ILE A 229 0.13 -17.04 -12.42
C ILE A 229 1.33 -16.51 -11.61
N VAL A 230 1.79 -15.27 -11.86
CA VAL A 230 2.82 -14.57 -11.06
C VAL A 230 2.47 -14.46 -9.57
N LEU A 231 1.18 -14.54 -9.20
CA LEU A 231 0.74 -14.55 -7.81
C LEU A 231 0.97 -15.89 -7.11
N ALA A 232 1.19 -16.99 -7.83
CA ALA A 232 1.44 -18.30 -7.25
C ALA A 232 2.67 -18.31 -6.31
N PRO A 233 3.88 -17.86 -6.71
CA PRO A 233 5.00 -17.77 -5.78
C PRO A 233 4.72 -16.80 -4.63
N VAL A 234 4.07 -15.65 -4.88
CA VAL A 234 3.72 -14.69 -3.83
C VAL A 234 2.81 -15.33 -2.77
N THR A 235 1.76 -16.02 -3.20
CA THR A 235 0.78 -16.69 -2.32
C THR A 235 1.43 -17.83 -1.54
N ILE A 236 2.29 -18.63 -2.16
CA ILE A 236 3.06 -19.66 -1.45
C ILE A 236 3.90 -19.04 -0.32
N ILE A 237 4.61 -17.95 -0.60
CA ILE A 237 5.45 -17.28 0.41
C ILE A 237 4.57 -16.67 1.50
N MET A 238 3.42 -16.08 1.18
CA MET A 238 2.49 -15.58 2.18
C MET A 238 1.95 -16.69 3.08
N VAL A 239 1.61 -17.86 2.51
CA VAL A 239 1.17 -19.03 3.29
C VAL A 239 2.30 -19.49 4.21
N LEU A 240 3.51 -19.66 3.69
CA LEU A 240 4.68 -20.02 4.51
C LEU A 240 4.97 -18.99 5.61
N ALA A 241 4.84 -17.70 5.31
CA ALA A 241 4.96 -16.62 6.28
C ALA A 241 3.92 -16.73 7.39
N SER A 242 2.66 -17.00 7.03
CA SER A 242 1.56 -17.15 8.00
C SER A 242 1.74 -18.37 8.90
N LEU A 243 2.21 -19.51 8.35
CA LEU A 243 2.52 -20.71 9.12
C LEU A 243 3.67 -20.47 10.11
N GLN A 244 4.75 -19.82 9.65
CA GLN A 244 5.87 -19.48 10.50
C GLN A 244 5.48 -18.45 11.58
N LEU A 245 4.60 -17.51 11.25
CA LEU A 245 4.06 -16.55 12.20
C LEU A 245 3.22 -17.25 13.26
N ARG A 246 2.41 -18.25 12.88
CA ARG A 246 1.65 -19.08 13.83
C ARG A 246 2.55 -19.83 14.81
N GLU A 247 3.63 -20.44 14.33
CA GLU A 247 4.60 -21.15 15.18
C GLU A 247 5.31 -20.22 16.17
N ASN A 248 5.67 -19.02 15.70
CA ASN A 248 6.35 -18.01 16.52
C ASN A 248 5.37 -17.11 17.31
N PHE A 249 4.06 -17.29 17.12
CA PHE A 249 3.04 -16.38 17.66
C PHE A 249 3.12 -16.32 19.19
N PHE A 250 3.18 -17.49 19.84
CA PHE A 250 3.24 -17.58 21.30
C PHE A 250 4.58 -17.17 21.90
N ARG A 251 5.66 -17.15 21.09
CA ARG A 251 6.99 -16.69 21.50
C ARG A 251 7.17 -15.18 21.33
N SER A 252 6.26 -14.52 20.62
CA SER A 252 6.35 -13.12 20.26
C SER A 252 5.61 -12.21 21.27
N PHE A 253 6.11 -10.99 21.45
CA PHE A 253 5.47 -9.97 22.27
C PHE A 253 4.01 -9.73 21.85
N ILE A 254 3.14 -9.40 22.81
CA ILE A 254 1.71 -9.14 22.54
C ILE A 254 1.54 -7.99 21.53
N SER A 255 2.39 -6.97 21.60
CA SER A 255 2.38 -5.83 20.69
C SER A 255 2.66 -6.20 19.23
N THR A 256 3.61 -7.10 18.98
CA THR A 256 3.94 -7.55 17.61
C THR A 256 2.83 -8.43 17.05
N ARG A 257 2.23 -9.30 17.87
CA ARG A 257 1.06 -10.09 17.46
C ARG A 257 -0.11 -9.23 17.00
N LYS A 258 -0.50 -8.25 17.81
CA LYS A 258 -1.57 -7.29 17.47
C LYS A 258 -1.25 -6.48 16.21
N ALA A 259 0.03 -6.14 16.01
CA ALA A 259 0.47 -5.47 14.79
C ALA A 259 0.29 -6.33 13.54
N PHE A 260 0.65 -7.61 13.58
CA PHE A 260 0.41 -8.51 12.44
C PHE A 260 -1.08 -8.75 12.17
N GLN A 261 -1.91 -8.82 13.21
CA GLN A 261 -3.38 -8.85 13.04
C GLN A 261 -3.89 -7.57 12.37
N MET A 262 -3.41 -6.40 12.80
CA MET A 262 -3.77 -5.12 12.19
C MET A 262 -3.34 -5.06 10.71
N LEU A 263 -2.12 -5.49 10.38
CA LEU A 263 -1.64 -5.54 9.00
C LEU A 263 -2.43 -6.52 8.14
N PHE A 264 -2.86 -7.65 8.71
CA PHE A 264 -3.73 -8.60 8.02
C PHE A 264 -5.10 -7.98 7.69
N PHE A 265 -5.74 -7.30 8.64
CA PHE A 265 -6.98 -6.59 8.37
C PHE A 265 -6.79 -5.45 7.38
N MET A 266 -5.65 -4.75 7.41
CA MET A 266 -5.30 -3.72 6.42
C MET A 266 -5.16 -4.33 5.02
N PHE A 267 -4.55 -5.50 4.89
CA PHE A 267 -4.45 -6.24 3.63
C PHE A 267 -5.83 -6.63 3.10
N LEU A 268 -6.72 -7.15 3.96
CA LEU A 268 -8.10 -7.47 3.58
C LEU A 268 -8.89 -6.23 3.18
N ALA A 269 -8.79 -5.14 3.94
CA ALA A 269 -9.44 -3.87 3.62
C ALA A 269 -8.96 -3.32 2.27
N ALA A 270 -7.66 -3.42 1.98
CA ALA A 270 -7.10 -3.04 0.69
C ALA A 270 -7.68 -3.91 -0.46
N ILE A 271 -7.83 -5.22 -0.30
CA ILE A 271 -8.48 -6.07 -1.32
C ILE A 271 -9.95 -5.68 -1.51
N VAL A 272 -10.70 -5.54 -0.41
CA VAL A 272 -12.12 -5.19 -0.44
C VAL A 272 -12.35 -3.80 -1.01
N SER A 273 -11.40 -2.88 -0.86
CA SER A 273 -11.52 -1.53 -1.42
C SER A 273 -11.68 -1.51 -2.94
N PHE A 274 -11.27 -2.58 -3.63
CA PHE A 274 -11.47 -2.72 -5.07
C PHE A 274 -12.94 -2.50 -5.48
N TYR A 275 -13.89 -2.94 -4.64
CA TYR A 275 -15.32 -2.89 -4.95
C TYR A 275 -15.92 -1.50 -5.07
N THR A 276 -15.27 -0.46 -4.52
CA THR A 276 -15.82 0.90 -4.59
C THR A 276 -15.60 1.56 -5.96
N LYS A 277 -14.89 0.91 -6.89
CA LYS A 277 -14.68 1.38 -8.26
C LYS A 277 -15.32 0.40 -9.26
N PRO A 278 -16.02 0.91 -10.29
CA PRO A 278 -16.67 0.06 -11.28
C PRO A 278 -15.67 -0.57 -12.26
N ASP A 279 -14.54 0.10 -12.51
CA ASP A 279 -13.52 -0.37 -13.45
C ASP A 279 -12.45 -1.22 -12.75
N PHE A 280 -12.32 -2.48 -13.20
CA PHE A 280 -11.23 -3.35 -12.77
C PHE A 280 -9.91 -2.89 -13.36
N ARG A 281 -8.99 -2.41 -12.51
CA ARG A 281 -7.62 -2.09 -12.89
C ARG A 281 -6.63 -2.68 -11.89
N VAL A 282 -5.61 -3.36 -12.40
CA VAL A 282 -4.68 -4.14 -11.58
C VAL A 282 -3.90 -3.24 -10.62
N TYR A 283 -3.54 -2.02 -11.04
CA TYR A 283 -2.81 -1.05 -10.19
C TYR A 283 -3.48 -0.75 -8.84
N HIS A 284 -4.78 -1.04 -8.67
CA HIS A 284 -5.47 -0.97 -7.38
C HIS A 284 -4.73 -1.75 -6.28
N PHE A 285 -4.25 -2.95 -6.62
CA PHE A 285 -3.60 -3.87 -5.67
C PHE A 285 -2.23 -3.37 -5.17
N LEU A 286 -1.73 -2.23 -5.67
CA LEU A 286 -0.60 -1.51 -5.05
C LEU A 286 -0.85 -1.19 -3.56
N LEU A 287 -2.11 -0.97 -3.15
CA LEU A 287 -2.47 -0.74 -1.74
C LEU A 287 -2.22 -1.97 -0.86
N CYS A 288 -2.16 -3.17 -1.44
CA CYS A 288 -1.86 -4.41 -0.72
C CYS A 288 -0.35 -4.60 -0.48
N VAL A 289 0.50 -3.85 -1.21
CA VAL A 289 1.96 -4.00 -1.15
C VAL A 289 2.54 -3.69 0.23
N PRO A 290 2.22 -2.57 0.91
CA PRO A 290 2.78 -2.31 2.24
C PRO A 290 2.49 -3.43 3.26
N PRO A 291 1.24 -3.85 3.54
CA PRO A 291 1.01 -4.93 4.50
C PRO A 291 1.55 -6.29 4.03
N GLY A 292 1.46 -6.59 2.73
CA GLY A 292 2.02 -7.83 2.15
C GLY A 292 3.53 -7.92 2.28
N ALA A 293 4.25 -6.81 2.03
CA ALA A 293 5.71 -6.76 2.13
C ALA A 293 6.21 -7.04 3.55
N VAL A 294 5.47 -6.63 4.60
CA VAL A 294 5.83 -6.97 5.99
C VAL A 294 5.76 -8.47 6.22
N LEU A 295 4.71 -9.13 5.74
CA LEU A 295 4.53 -10.57 5.89
C LEU A 295 5.63 -11.35 5.16
N LEU A 296 5.93 -10.96 3.92
CA LEU A 296 7.04 -11.55 3.17
C LEU A 296 8.37 -11.32 3.90
N ALA A 297 8.61 -10.11 4.43
CA ALA A 297 9.85 -9.77 5.16
C ALA A 297 10.01 -10.59 6.42
N TYR A 298 8.90 -10.87 7.12
CA TYR A 298 8.90 -11.71 8.30
C TYR A 298 9.39 -13.12 8.00
N TYR A 299 8.89 -13.73 6.91
CA TYR A 299 9.35 -15.06 6.47
C TYR A 299 10.85 -15.08 6.19
N PHE A 300 11.32 -14.15 5.35
CA PHE A 300 12.72 -14.08 4.96
C PHE A 300 13.65 -13.66 6.09
N CYS A 301 13.17 -12.99 7.13
CA CYS A 301 13.96 -12.68 8.31
C CYS A 301 14.19 -13.92 9.18
N ASN A 302 13.15 -14.75 9.34
CA ASN A 302 13.15 -15.88 10.27
C ASN A 302 13.55 -17.22 9.63
N ALA A 303 13.65 -17.30 8.30
CA ALA A 303 14.07 -18.50 7.59
C ALA A 303 15.52 -18.91 7.93
N LYS A 304 15.74 -20.16 8.34
CA LYS A 304 17.05 -20.67 8.79
C LYS A 304 17.93 -21.22 7.67
N LYS A 305 17.35 -22.00 6.74
CA LYS A 305 18.10 -22.72 5.69
C LYS A 305 18.44 -21.80 4.50
N ARG A 306 19.72 -21.44 4.36
CA ARG A 306 20.23 -20.50 3.33
C ARG A 306 19.81 -20.84 1.91
N TRP A 307 20.07 -22.07 1.49
CA TRP A 307 19.78 -22.49 0.12
C TRP A 307 18.27 -22.40 -0.20
N PHE A 308 17.40 -22.70 0.76
CA PHE A 308 15.95 -22.69 0.55
C PHE A 308 15.35 -21.30 0.39
N TYR A 309 15.72 -20.35 1.25
CA TYR A 309 15.13 -19.01 1.14
C TYR A 309 15.72 -18.20 -0.03
N GLU A 310 16.99 -18.39 -0.38
CA GLU A 310 17.57 -17.73 -1.55
C GLU A 310 17.00 -18.32 -2.86
N SER A 311 16.79 -19.64 -2.93
CA SER A 311 16.18 -20.25 -4.13
C SER A 311 14.73 -19.81 -4.31
N LEU A 312 13.94 -19.81 -3.23
CA LEU A 312 12.54 -19.37 -3.26
C LEU A 312 12.41 -17.87 -3.63
N PHE A 313 13.35 -17.03 -3.23
CA PHE A 313 13.42 -15.63 -3.68
C PHE A 313 13.87 -15.48 -5.13
N ALA A 314 14.82 -16.29 -5.59
CA ALA A 314 15.21 -16.31 -6.99
C ALA A 314 14.03 -16.72 -7.89
N VAL A 315 13.27 -17.76 -7.50
CA VAL A 315 12.05 -18.18 -8.20
C VAL A 315 11.03 -17.05 -8.27
N LEU A 316 10.83 -16.31 -7.17
CA LEU A 316 9.95 -15.14 -7.15
C LEU A 316 10.39 -14.08 -8.17
N ILE A 317 11.67 -13.70 -8.19
CA ILE A 317 12.19 -12.69 -9.12
C ILE A 317 12.07 -13.16 -10.57
N ILE A 318 12.48 -14.40 -10.86
CA ILE A 318 12.45 -14.97 -12.21
C ILE A 318 11.00 -15.03 -12.72
N SER A 319 10.07 -15.44 -11.86
CA SER A 319 8.65 -15.45 -12.21
C SER A 319 8.16 -14.05 -12.54
N ILE A 320 8.49 -13.05 -11.73
CA ILE A 320 8.07 -11.66 -11.99
C ILE A 320 8.64 -11.18 -13.33
N GLN A 321 9.95 -11.32 -13.56
CA GLN A 321 10.56 -10.88 -14.80
C GLN A 321 9.95 -11.58 -16.02
N TYR A 322 9.74 -12.90 -15.95
CA TYR A 322 9.11 -13.66 -17.03
C TYR A 322 7.72 -13.13 -17.39
N PHE A 323 6.83 -12.92 -16.40
CA PHE A 323 5.48 -12.38 -16.62
C PHE A 323 5.42 -10.90 -16.98
N LEU A 324 6.51 -10.15 -16.82
CA LEU A 324 6.58 -8.78 -17.32
C LEU A 324 6.93 -8.75 -18.82
N PHE A 325 7.67 -9.74 -19.32
CA PHE A 325 8.10 -9.83 -20.73
C PHE A 325 7.12 -10.55 -21.65
N VAL A 326 6.33 -11.48 -21.11
CA VAL A 326 5.25 -12.20 -21.80
C VAL A 326 3.95 -11.43 -21.62
#